data_AF-A0AAE8F8Q0-F1
#
_entry.id   AF-A0AAE8F8Q0-F1
#
_cell.length_a   1.000
_cell.length_b   1.000
_cell.length_c   1.000
_cell.angle_alpha   90.00
_cell.angle_beta   90.00
_cell.angle_gamma   90.00
#
_symmetry.space_group_name_H-M   'P 1'
#
loop_
_entity.id
_entity.type
_entity.pdbx_description
1 polymer ?
#
loop_
_entity_poly.entity_id
_entity_poly.type
_entity_poly.pdbx_seq_one_letter_code
_entity_poly.pdbx_strand_id
1 'polypeptide(L)'
;AISTVLNDNAVQGIYDGAVVTDTRNRHGIQNIYNGGRAENNLMDNFAVQNIAAGGTAVNTSLGNDSQQNVRGSAVDTDLSANSVQNVYRGGTATRTTLYERGTQNIYSGGSSDFAVINVGGIQNVLTGGTASN
;
A
#
# COMPACT_ATOMS: atom_id res chain seq x y z
N ALA A 1 6.75 -15.40 10.09
CA ALA A 1 7.36 -16.40 9.18
C ALA A 1 6.80 -16.09 7.81
N ILE A 2 7.60 -15.98 6.74
CA ILE A 2 7.07 -15.63 5.41
C ILE A 2 6.24 -16.82 4.90
N SER A 3 4.93 -16.63 4.72
CA SER A 3 4.05 -17.72 4.28
C SER A 3 3.96 -17.81 2.75
N THR A 4 4.30 -16.73 2.04
CA THR A 4 4.28 -16.69 0.57
C THR A 4 5.38 -15.77 0.04
N VAL A 5 6.11 -16.22 -0.98
CA VAL A 5 7.03 -15.38 -1.76
C VAL A 5 6.48 -15.26 -3.18
N LEU A 6 6.26 -14.03 -3.65
CA LEU A 6 5.93 -13.73 -5.04
C LEU A 6 7.20 -13.23 -5.73
N ASN A 7 7.61 -13.91 -6.80
CA ASN A 7 8.75 -13.53 -7.63
C ASN A 7 8.27 -13.26 -9.06
N ASP A 8 8.96 -12.39 -9.79
CA ASP A 8 8.87 -12.13 -11.24
C ASP A 8 7.62 -12.71 -11.95
N ASN A 9 6.65 -11.84 -12.24
CA ASN A 9 5.36 -12.16 -12.87
C ASN A 9 4.40 -13.02 -12.04
N ALA A 10 4.75 -13.43 -10.81
CA ALA A 10 3.80 -14.07 -9.91
C ALA A 10 2.65 -13.12 -9.56
N VAL A 11 1.45 -13.68 -9.50
CA VAL A 11 0.23 -12.96 -9.09
C VAL A 11 -0.44 -13.72 -7.96
N GLN A 12 -0.73 -13.04 -6.85
CA GLN A 12 -1.56 -13.55 -5.77
C GLN A 12 -2.88 -12.79 -5.72
N GLY A 13 -3.99 -13.50 -5.82
CA GLY A 13 -5.33 -12.96 -5.56
C GLY A 13 -5.78 -13.30 -4.14
N ILE A 14 -6.25 -12.31 -3.40
CA ILE A 14 -6.80 -12.46 -2.05
C ILE A 14 -8.28 -12.06 -2.14
N TYR A 15 -9.15 -13.06 -2.07
CA TYR A 15 -10.60 -12.91 -2.28
C TYR A 15 -11.37 -12.81 -0.96
N ASP A 16 -12.68 -12.66 -1.05
CA ASP A 16 -13.58 -12.54 0.09
C ASP A 16 -13.36 -13.64 1.14
N GLY A 17 -13.23 -13.23 2.40
CA GLY A 17 -12.95 -14.10 3.55
C GLY A 17 -11.51 -14.62 3.64
N ALA A 18 -10.67 -14.42 2.63
CA ALA A 18 -9.28 -14.83 2.66
C ALA A 18 -8.43 -13.84 3.49
N VAL A 19 -7.61 -14.40 4.39
CA VAL A 19 -6.57 -13.68 5.12
C VAL A 19 -5.22 -14.26 4.73
N VAL A 20 -4.33 -13.41 4.21
CA VAL A 20 -2.95 -13.78 3.89
C VAL A 20 -2.01 -12.96 4.76
N THR A 21 -1.10 -13.63 5.47
CA THR A 21 -0.10 -12.96 6.30
C THR A 21 1.30 -13.18 5.75
N ASP A 22 2.20 -12.24 6.02
CA ASP A 22 3.64 -12.40 5.80
C ASP A 22 4.00 -12.71 4.33
N THR A 23 3.42 -11.98 3.37
CA THR A 23 3.85 -12.11 1.96
C THR A 23 5.08 -11.27 1.70
N ARG A 24 6.12 -11.88 1.10
CA ARG A 24 7.23 -11.15 0.50
C ARG A 24 7.05 -11.10 -1.00
N ASN A 25 6.80 -9.92 -1.54
CA ASN A 25 6.63 -9.70 -2.97
C ASN A 25 7.87 -9.02 -3.56
N ARG A 26 8.49 -9.64 -4.58
CA ARG A 26 9.66 -9.18 -5.32
C ARG A 26 9.35 -9.21 -6.81
N HIS A 27 9.11 -8.06 -7.45
CA HIS A 27 8.64 -7.95 -8.85
C HIS A 27 7.30 -8.63 -9.19
N GLY A 28 6.54 -9.13 -8.20
CA GLY A 28 5.22 -9.74 -8.41
C GLY A 28 4.06 -8.77 -8.14
N ILE A 29 2.84 -9.28 -8.25
CA ILE A 29 1.60 -8.53 -8.03
C ILE A 29 0.76 -9.22 -6.95
N GLN A 30 0.33 -8.48 -5.93
CA GLN A 30 -0.65 -8.93 -4.96
C GLN A 30 -1.94 -8.12 -5.15
N ASN A 31 -3.03 -8.78 -5.52
CA ASN A 31 -4.35 -8.19 -5.68
C ASN A 31 -5.22 -8.56 -4.48
N ILE A 32 -5.65 -7.57 -3.71
CA ILE A 32 -6.54 -7.72 -2.56
C ILE A 32 -7.92 -7.24 -3.00
N TYR A 33 -8.82 -8.19 -3.23
CA TYR A 33 -10.17 -7.95 -3.69
C TYR A 33 -11.13 -7.65 -2.53
N ASN A 34 -12.37 -7.32 -2.84
CA ASN A 34 -13.41 -7.06 -1.85
C ASN A 34 -13.51 -8.21 -0.83
N GLY A 35 -13.49 -7.88 0.46
CA GLY A 35 -13.53 -8.84 1.58
C GLY A 35 -12.21 -9.58 1.83
N GLY A 36 -11.20 -9.40 0.96
CA GLY A 36 -9.86 -9.94 1.15
C GLY A 36 -9.03 -9.09 2.11
N ARG A 37 -8.19 -9.76 2.89
CA ARG A 37 -7.30 -9.12 3.87
C ARG A 37 -5.86 -9.61 3.74
N ALA A 38 -4.93 -8.68 3.69
CA ALA A 38 -3.50 -9.00 3.67
C ALA A 38 -2.76 -8.28 4.81
N GLU A 39 -1.90 -9.00 5.52
CA GLU A 39 -1.22 -8.50 6.73
C GLU A 39 0.29 -8.74 6.67
N ASN A 40 1.07 -7.80 7.22
CA ASN A 40 2.52 -7.94 7.40
C ASN A 40 3.27 -8.19 6.08
N ASN A 41 2.89 -7.47 5.04
CA ASN A 41 3.46 -7.67 3.71
C ASN A 41 4.71 -6.82 3.50
N LEU A 42 5.72 -7.42 2.87
CA LEU A 42 6.93 -6.74 2.43
C LEU A 42 6.93 -6.64 0.91
N MET A 43 6.81 -5.42 0.40
CA MET A 43 6.82 -5.09 -1.02
C MET A 43 8.19 -4.51 -1.38
N ASP A 44 8.90 -5.18 -2.29
CA ASP A 44 10.31 -4.94 -2.57
C ASP A 44 10.59 -5.12 -4.07
N ASN A 45 11.61 -4.45 -4.61
CA ASN A 45 12.02 -4.48 -6.03
C ASN A 45 10.81 -4.40 -6.98
N PHE A 46 10.28 -3.19 -7.20
CA PHE A 46 9.15 -2.92 -8.12
C PHE A 46 7.89 -3.78 -7.92
N ALA A 47 7.72 -4.41 -6.75
CA ALA A 47 6.52 -5.16 -6.43
C ALA A 47 5.28 -4.25 -6.37
N VAL A 48 4.12 -4.80 -6.73
CA VAL A 48 2.85 -4.05 -6.76
C VAL A 48 1.82 -4.69 -5.85
N GLN A 49 1.21 -3.90 -4.95
CA GLN A 49 0.03 -4.29 -4.17
C GLN A 49 -1.17 -3.47 -4.63
N ASN A 50 -2.18 -4.11 -5.20
CA ASN A 50 -3.42 -3.48 -5.59
C ASN A 50 -4.49 -3.79 -4.55
N ILE A 51 -4.98 -2.77 -3.86
CA ILE A 51 -6.06 -2.89 -2.87
C ILE A 51 -7.34 -2.38 -3.54
N ALA A 52 -8.19 -3.29 -3.99
CA ALA A 52 -9.47 -2.95 -4.60
C ALA A 52 -10.44 -2.39 -3.55
N ALA A 53 -11.55 -1.79 -4.01
CA ALA A 53 -12.63 -1.35 -3.12
C ALA A 53 -13.11 -2.53 -2.25
N GLY A 54 -13.21 -2.30 -0.94
CA GLY A 54 -13.55 -3.32 0.06
C GLY A 54 -12.43 -4.29 0.44
N GLY A 55 -11.27 -4.23 -0.23
CA GLY A 55 -10.06 -4.93 0.19
C GLY A 55 -9.31 -4.18 1.29
N THR A 56 -8.57 -4.90 2.12
CA THR A 56 -7.80 -4.32 3.24
C THR A 56 -6.36 -4.83 3.26
N ALA A 57 -5.38 -3.91 3.30
CA ALA A 57 -4.00 -4.22 3.63
C ALA A 57 -3.62 -3.60 4.97
N VAL A 58 -2.93 -4.35 5.83
CA VAL A 58 -2.48 -3.88 7.15
C VAL A 58 -0.99 -4.17 7.33
N ASN A 59 -0.26 -3.20 7.88
CA ASN A 59 1.16 -3.34 8.17
C ASN A 59 1.97 -3.74 6.92
N THR A 60 1.87 -2.92 5.86
CA THR A 60 2.61 -3.15 4.61
C THR A 60 3.85 -2.25 4.61
N SER A 61 5.03 -2.83 4.43
CA SER A 61 6.27 -2.08 4.19
C SER A 61 6.60 -2.05 2.70
N LEU A 62 6.80 -0.86 2.14
CA LEU A 62 7.20 -0.66 0.76
C LEU A 62 8.63 -0.08 0.70
N GLY A 63 9.46 -0.68 -0.17
CA GLY A 63 10.79 -0.20 -0.51
C GLY A 63 11.18 -0.52 -1.96
N ASN A 64 12.35 -0.04 -2.38
CA ASN A 64 13.00 -0.35 -3.66
C ASN A 64 12.03 -0.26 -4.86
N ASP A 65 11.49 0.95 -5.07
CA ASP A 65 10.61 1.29 -6.19
C ASP A 65 9.27 0.52 -6.24
N SER A 66 8.88 -0.14 -5.14
CA SER A 66 7.57 -0.81 -5.04
C SER A 66 6.39 0.16 -4.93
N GLN A 67 5.20 -0.33 -5.25
CA GLN A 67 3.99 0.47 -5.35
C GLN A 67 2.80 -0.16 -4.63
N GLN A 68 2.02 0.66 -3.93
CA GLN A 68 0.72 0.29 -3.37
C GLN A 68 -0.37 1.19 -3.94
N ASN A 69 -1.36 0.58 -4.59
CA ASN A 69 -2.46 1.26 -5.24
C ASN A 69 -3.74 1.06 -4.42
N VAL A 70 -4.15 2.10 -3.69
CA VAL A 70 -5.23 2.04 -2.68
C VAL A 70 -6.54 2.55 -3.28
N ARG A 71 -7.49 1.64 -3.52
CA ARG A 71 -8.92 1.92 -3.78
C ARG A 71 -9.83 1.39 -2.65
N GLY A 72 -9.28 0.58 -1.75
CA GLY A 72 -9.91 0.12 -0.51
C GLY A 72 -9.25 0.76 0.71
N SER A 73 -8.82 -0.04 1.68
CA SER A 73 -8.17 0.44 2.91
C SER A 73 -6.72 -0.03 3.02
N ALA A 74 -5.81 0.91 3.27
CA ALA A 74 -4.43 0.63 3.67
C ALA A 74 -4.19 1.20 5.07
N VAL A 75 -3.74 0.37 6.01
CA VAL A 75 -3.52 0.77 7.40
C VAL A 75 -2.09 0.44 7.80
N ASP A 76 -1.41 1.37 8.49
CA ASP A 76 -0.03 1.19 8.96
C ASP A 76 0.92 0.86 7.81
N THR A 77 1.02 1.75 6.83
CA THR A 77 1.91 1.55 5.68
C THR A 77 3.20 2.34 5.85
N ASP A 78 4.35 1.68 5.70
CA ASP A 78 5.66 2.32 5.71
C ASP A 78 6.19 2.51 4.28
N LEU A 79 6.61 3.74 3.93
CA LEU A 79 7.13 4.08 2.61
C LEU A 79 8.59 4.51 2.69
N SER A 80 9.48 3.84 1.97
CA SER A 80 10.92 4.16 1.89
C SER A 80 11.48 3.90 0.49
N ALA A 81 12.74 4.30 0.23
CA ALA A 81 13.53 3.82 -0.92
C ALA A 81 12.79 3.88 -2.27
N ASN A 82 12.31 5.07 -2.65
CA ASN A 82 11.55 5.35 -3.88
C ASN A 82 10.17 4.68 -3.98
N SER A 83 9.68 4.05 -2.92
CA SER A 83 8.35 3.47 -2.95
C SER A 83 7.24 4.51 -3.02
N VAL A 84 6.12 4.10 -3.57
CA VAL A 84 4.96 4.97 -3.81
C VAL A 84 3.67 4.35 -3.31
N GLN A 85 2.91 5.09 -2.50
CA GLN A 85 1.51 4.80 -2.19
C GLN A 85 0.61 5.76 -2.97
N ASN A 86 -0.21 5.22 -3.87
CA ASN A 86 -1.21 5.98 -4.61
C ASN A 86 -2.58 5.75 -4.01
N VAL A 87 -3.16 6.78 -3.39
CA VAL A 87 -4.50 6.75 -2.80
C VAL A 87 -5.50 7.34 -3.79
N TYR A 88 -6.33 6.48 -4.37
CA TYR A 88 -7.29 6.84 -5.40
C TYR A 88 -8.67 7.16 -4.80
N ARG A 89 -9.60 7.58 -5.66
CA ARG A 89 -11.00 7.85 -5.30
C ARG A 89 -11.61 6.67 -4.52
N GLY A 90 -12.16 6.97 -3.34
CA GLY A 90 -12.77 5.98 -2.44
C GLY A 90 -11.77 5.14 -1.64
N GLY A 91 -10.47 5.31 -1.88
CA GLY A 91 -9.41 4.71 -1.09
C GLY A 91 -9.08 5.55 0.14
N THR A 92 -8.75 4.86 1.24
CA THR A 92 -8.30 5.49 2.49
C THR A 92 -6.98 4.86 2.92
N ALA A 93 -5.97 5.70 3.15
CA ALA A 93 -4.74 5.33 3.82
C ALA A 93 -4.75 5.90 5.25
N THR A 94 -4.54 5.06 6.26
CA THR A 94 -4.54 5.46 7.66
C THR A 94 -3.21 5.12 8.31
N ARG A 95 -2.61 6.08 9.02
CA ARG A 95 -1.31 5.92 9.69
C ARG A 95 -0.20 5.49 8.73
N THR A 96 -0.12 6.12 7.56
CA THR A 96 1.03 5.96 6.67
C THR A 96 2.25 6.70 7.25
N THR A 97 3.38 6.03 7.38
CA THR A 97 4.66 6.64 7.74
C THR A 97 5.54 6.76 6.51
N LEU A 98 5.97 7.98 6.20
CA LEU A 98 6.82 8.29 5.05
C LEU A 98 8.25 8.52 5.53
N TYR A 99 9.19 7.71 5.05
CA TYR A 99 10.63 7.85 5.28
C TYR A 99 11.33 8.45 4.06
N GLU A 100 12.66 8.55 4.11
CA GLU A 100 13.47 9.06 3.02
C GLU A 100 13.10 8.40 1.67
N ARG A 101 12.75 9.26 0.70
CA ARG A 101 12.35 8.89 -0.66
C ARG A 101 11.06 8.05 -0.74
N GLY A 102 10.29 7.94 0.34
CA GLY A 102 8.93 7.40 0.32
C GLY A 102 7.93 8.48 -0.12
N THR A 103 7.05 8.16 -1.06
CA THR A 103 6.07 9.12 -1.60
C THR A 103 4.64 8.63 -1.44
N GLN A 104 3.76 9.44 -0.85
CA GLN A 104 2.31 9.22 -0.86
C GLN A 104 1.66 10.24 -1.81
N ASN A 105 0.91 9.77 -2.81
CA ASN A 105 0.10 10.59 -3.70
C ASN A 105 -1.38 10.39 -3.38
N ILE A 106 -2.08 11.47 -3.03
CA ILE A 106 -3.51 11.44 -2.67
C ILE A 106 -4.28 12.12 -3.79
N TYR A 107 -4.93 11.32 -4.62
CA TYR A 107 -5.69 11.78 -5.78
C TYR A 107 -7.10 12.24 -5.40
N SER A 108 -7.80 12.84 -6.37
CA SER A 108 -9.17 13.32 -6.20
C SER A 108 -10.11 12.25 -5.61
N GLY A 109 -10.72 12.56 -4.46
CA GLY A 109 -11.59 11.68 -3.71
C GLY A 109 -10.90 10.57 -2.91
N GLY A 110 -9.57 10.55 -2.81
CA GLY A 110 -8.82 9.72 -1.86
C GLY A 110 -8.58 10.44 -0.54
N SER A 111 -8.40 9.69 0.55
CA SER A 111 -8.13 10.22 1.89
C SER A 111 -6.86 9.64 2.51
N SER A 112 -6.08 10.46 3.17
CA SER A 112 -4.97 10.05 4.03
C SER A 112 -5.16 10.62 5.44
N ASP A 113 -5.25 9.74 6.43
CA ASP A 113 -5.54 10.14 7.81
C ASP A 113 -4.38 9.74 8.72
N PHE A 114 -3.95 10.64 9.60
CA PHE A 114 -2.88 10.42 10.58
C PHE A 114 -1.52 10.06 9.96
N ALA A 115 -1.18 10.64 8.80
CA ALA A 115 0.11 10.39 8.17
C ALA A 115 1.26 11.02 8.97
N VAL A 116 2.40 10.33 9.05
CA VAL A 116 3.64 10.82 9.65
C VAL A 116 4.69 10.99 8.55
N ILE A 117 5.15 12.21 8.32
CA ILE A 117 6.15 12.50 7.27
C ILE A 117 7.50 12.78 7.93
N ASN A 118 8.45 11.86 7.78
CA ASN A 118 9.82 12.03 8.26
C ASN A 118 10.70 12.75 7.21
N VAL A 119 11.93 13.07 7.60
CA VAL A 119 12.92 13.73 6.72
C VAL A 119 13.08 12.95 5.41
N GLY A 120 12.89 13.64 4.29
CA GLY A 120 13.00 13.08 2.94
C GLY A 120 11.75 12.34 2.44
N GLY A 121 10.69 12.19 3.25
CA GLY A 121 9.40 11.69 2.82
C GLY A 121 8.57 12.78 2.14
N ILE A 122 7.69 12.39 1.21
CA ILE A 122 6.90 13.32 0.39
C ILE A 122 5.43 12.92 0.39
N GLN A 123 4.54 13.78 0.88
CA GLN A 123 3.10 13.63 0.71
C GLN A 123 2.57 14.67 -0.29
N ASN A 124 2.04 14.20 -1.41
CA ASN A 124 1.42 15.03 -2.43
C ASN A 124 -0.11 14.92 -2.31
N VAL A 125 -0.77 16.00 -1.90
CA VAL A 125 -2.24 16.11 -1.93
C VAL A 125 -2.64 16.80 -3.22
N LEU A 126 -3.23 16.05 -4.15
CA LEU A 126 -3.66 16.59 -5.45
C LEU A 126 -5.07 17.19 -5.35
N THR A 127 -5.50 17.92 -6.38
CA THR A 127 -6.82 18.57 -6.43
C THR A 127 -7.95 17.58 -6.10
N GLY A 128 -8.67 17.86 -5.00
CA GLY A 128 -9.79 17.06 -4.50
C GLY A 128 -9.39 15.86 -3.63
N GLY A 129 -8.10 15.63 -3.37
CA GLY A 129 -7.62 14.71 -2.34
C GLY A 129 -7.73 15.34 -0.94
N THR A 130 -7.82 14.51 0.10
CA THR A 130 -7.90 14.96 1.50
C THR A 130 -6.77 14.36 2.32
N ALA A 131 -6.12 15.20 3.14
CA ALA A 131 -5.20 14.76 4.19
C ALA A 131 -5.68 15.32 5.53
N SER A 132 -5.77 14.46 6.55
CA SER A 132 -6.29 14.82 7.87
C SER A 132 -5.43 14.23 9.01
N ASN A 133 -5.61 14.78 10.21
CA ASN A 133 -4.83 14.51 11.41
C ASN A 133 -5.62 13.80 12.50
#